data_AF-A0A6I4ZNM3-F1
#
_entry.id   AF-A0A6I4ZNM3-F1
#
_cell.length_a   1.000
_cell.length_b   1.000
_cell.length_c   1.000
_cell.angle_alpha   90.00
_cell.angle_beta   90.00
_cell.angle_gamma   90.00
#
_symmetry.space_group_name_H-M   'P 1'
#
loop_
_entity.id
_entity.type
_entity.pdbx_description
1 polymer ?
#
loop_
_entity_poly.entity_id
_entity_poly.type
_entity_poly.pdbx_seq_one_letter_code
_entity_poly.pdbx_strand_id
1 'polypeptide(L)' 'MSWVTMFAPDSPIVESINGVLKQMTEPVLGPLRRVVPPLGMFDLTPMVALLLLQFVIKGYLLPALFA' A
#
# COMPACT_ATOMS: atom_id res chain seq x y z
N MET A 1 1.11 8.80 -8.80
CA MET A 1 2.53 8.45 -8.98
C MET A 1 2.95 7.63 -7.79
N SER A 2 3.65 6.51 -7.99
CA SER A 2 4.29 5.79 -6.87
C SER A 2 5.62 6.47 -6.58
N TRP A 3 5.97 6.66 -5.32
CA TRP A 3 7.28 7.19 -4.96
C TRP A 3 8.44 6.27 -5.41
N VAL A 4 8.15 4.99 -5.66
CA VAL A 4 9.11 4.03 -6.23
C VAL A 4 9.61 4.47 -7.61
N THR A 5 8.75 5.07 -8.44
CA THR A 5 9.17 5.53 -9.77
C THR A 5 10.01 6.81 -9.71
N MET A 6 10.11 7.49 -8.56
CA MET A 6 11.01 8.65 -8.40
C MET A 6 12.48 8.23 -8.30
N PHE A 7 12.73 7.04 -7.75
CA PHE A 7 14.09 6.51 -7.58
C PHE A 7 14.57 5.70 -8.80
N ALA A 8 13.68 5.44 -9.77
CA ALA A 8 13.98 4.75 -11.02
C ALA A 8 13.04 5.22 -12.16
N PRO A 9 13.13 6.49 -12.59
CA PRO A 9 12.16 7.12 -13.50
C PRO A 9 12.14 6.53 -14.92
N ASP A 10 13.26 6.01 -15.42
CA ASP A 10 13.38 5.51 -16.80
C ASP A 10 13.57 3.99 -16.88
N SER A 11 13.10 3.25 -15.86
CA SER A 11 13.24 1.79 -15.82
C SER A 11 11.96 1.09 -16.31
N PRO A 12 11.97 0.44 -17.50
CA PRO A 12 10.78 -0.21 -18.06
C PRO A 12 10.21 -1.32 -17.16
N ILE A 13 11.10 -1.99 -16.41
CA ILE A 13 10.72 -3.06 -15.48
C ILE A 13 9.98 -2.48 -14.26
N VAL A 14 10.45 -1.37 -13.72
CA VAL A 14 9.82 -0.71 -12.57
C VAL A 14 8.43 -0.20 -12.94
N GLU A 15 8.27 0.39 -14.13
CA GLU A 15 6.96 0.83 -14.61
C GLU A 15 5.98 -0.33 -14.79
N SER A 16 6.44 -1.45 -15.37
CA SER A 16 5.63 -2.66 -15.55
C SER A 16 5.16 -3.22 -14.21
N ILE A 17 6.07 -3.37 -13.25
CA ILE A 17 5.76 -3.85 -11.91
C ILE A 17 4.80 -2.88 -11.20
N ASN A 18 5.05 -1.58 -11.29
CA ASN A 18 4.20 -0.56 -10.68
C ASN A 18 2.78 -0.59 -11.25
N GLY A 19 2.61 -0.82 -12.56
CA GLY A 19 1.30 -0.97 -13.19
C GLY A 19 0.51 -2.15 -12.64
N VAL A 20 1.15 -3.32 -12.54
CA VAL A 20 0.54 -4.53 -11.98
C VAL A 20 0.19 -4.34 -10.49
N LEU A 21 1.14 -3.84 -9.71
CA LEU A 21 0.94 -3.57 -8.28
C LEU A 21 -0.20 -2.59 -8.05
N LYS A 22 -0.28 -1.51 -8.84
CA LYS A 22 -1.35 -0.53 -8.73
C LYS A 22 -2.71 -1.20 -8.99
N GLN A 23 -2.85 -2.00 -10.05
CA GLN A 23 -4.12 -2.68 -10.34
C GLN A 23 -4.54 -3.63 -9.22
N MET A 24 -3.60 -4.39 -8.65
CA MET A 24 -3.89 -5.33 -7.57
C MET A 24 -4.21 -4.64 -6.24
N THR A 25 -3.55 -3.52 -5.96
CA THR A 25 -3.67 -2.82 -4.67
C THR A 25 -4.73 -1.71 -4.66
N GLU A 26 -5.19 -1.24 -5.82
CA GLU A 26 -6.19 -0.15 -5.91
C GLU A 26 -7.49 -0.42 -5.14
N PRO A 27 -8.08 -1.64 -5.11
CA PRO A 27 -9.28 -1.90 -4.33
C PRO A 27 -9.12 -1.64 -2.83
N VAL A 28 -7.90 -1.75 -2.32
CA VAL A 28 -7.56 -1.53 -0.90
C VAL A 28 -7.02 -0.12 -0.67
N LEU A 29 -6.06 0.32 -1.49
CA LEU A 29 -5.41 1.61 -1.34
C LEU A 29 -6.31 2.77 -1.79
N GLY A 30 -7.18 2.58 -2.78
CA GLY A 30 -8.09 3.62 -3.28
C GLY A 30 -9.01 4.18 -2.19
N PRO A 31 -9.73 3.32 -1.43
CA PRO A 31 -10.51 3.77 -0.28
C PRO A 31 -9.65 4.41 0.82
N LEU A 32 -8.48 3.84 1.13
CA LEU A 32 -7.59 4.38 2.17
C LEU A 32 -7.02 5.76 1.82
N ARG A 33 -6.74 6.04 0.55
CA ARG A 33 -6.31 7.38 0.06
C ARG A 33 -7.35 8.48 0.29
N ARG A 34 -8.61 8.13 0.52
CA ARG A 34 -9.65 9.12 0.88
C ARG A 34 -9.54 9.58 2.33
N VAL A 35 -8.89 8.78 3.18
CA VAL A 35 -8.72 9.03 4.61
C VAL A 35 -7.31 9.52 4.91
N VAL A 36 -6.31 8.94 4.24
CA VAL A 36 -4.90 9.29 4.40
C VAL A 36 -4.58 10.44 3.45
N PRO A 37 -4.31 11.66 3.94
CA PRO A 37 -3.92 12.76 3.07
C PRO A 37 -2.56 12.47 2.43
N PRO A 38 -2.37 12.80 1.14
CA PRO A 38 -1.08 12.65 0.48
C PRO A 38 -0.05 13.62 1.06
N LEU A 39 1.18 13.16 1.29
CA LEU A 39 2.30 14.02 1.69
C LEU A 39 3.06 14.49 0.46
N GLY A 40 2.47 15.48 -0.23
CA GLY A 40 3.00 15.97 -1.51
C GLY A 40 3.02 14.84 -2.55
N MET A 41 4.21 14.47 -3.01
CA MET A 41 4.38 13.41 -4.00
C MET A 41 4.43 12.00 -3.38
N PHE A 42 4.54 11.88 -2.05
CA PHE A 42 4.66 10.61 -1.35
C PHE A 42 3.30 10.02 -0.98
N ASP A 43 3.03 8.81 -1.46
CA ASP A 43 1.85 8.01 -1.07
C ASP A 43 2.18 7.17 0.17
N LEU A 44 1.67 7.58 1.34
CA LEU A 44 1.81 6.83 2.61
C LEU A 44 0.77 5.72 2.78
N THR A 45 -0.21 5.64 1.90
CA THR A 45 -1.32 4.69 2.00
C THR A 45 -0.84 3.23 2.08
N PRO A 46 0.19 2.78 1.32
CA PRO A 46 0.72 1.43 1.45
C PRO A 46 1.23 1.11 2.86
N MET A 47 1.93 2.05 3.51
CA MET A 47 2.42 1.87 4.88
C MET A 47 1.26 1.76 5.87
N VAL A 48 0.26 2.64 5.75
CA VAL A 48 -0.94 2.60 6.59
C VAL A 48 -1.68 1.27 6.40
N ALA A 49 -1.84 0.79 5.15
CA ALA A 49 -2.48 -0.48 4.86
C ALA A 49 -1.74 -1.66 5.53
N LEU A 50 -0.41 -1.69 5.47
CA LEU A 50 0.40 -2.74 6.12
C LEU A 50 0.29 -2.71 7.64
N LEU A 51 0.27 -1.52 8.25
CA LEU A 51 0.10 -1.38 9.69
C LEU A 51 -1.29 -1.87 10.12
N LEU A 52 -2.35 -1.44 9.42
CA LEU A 52 -3.72 -1.91 9.67
C LEU A 52 -3.83 -3.43 9.54
N LEU A 53 -3.25 -4.00 8.49
CA LEU A 53 -3.22 -5.44 8.28
C LEU A 53 -2.52 -6.16 9.43
N GLN A 54 -1.39 -5.62 9.90
CA GLN A 54 -0.66 -6.18 11.04
C GLN A 54 -1.48 -6.11 12.33
N PHE A 55 -2.18 -5.00 12.57
CA PHE A 55 -3.09 -4.86 13.72
C PHE A 55 -4.23 -5.88 13.67
N VAL A 56 -4.86 -6.06 12.51
CA VAL A 56 -5.94 -7.05 12.33
C VAL A 56 -5.44 -8.47 12.60
N ILE A 57 -4.31 -8.85 11.99
CA ILE A 57 -3.76 -10.18 12.13
C ILE A 57 -3.32 -10.45 13.58
N LYS A 58 -2.48 -9.58 14.15
CA LYS A 58 -1.90 -9.84 15.47
C LYS A 58 -2.85 -9.54 16.63
N GLY A 59 -3.70 -8.53 16.48
CA GLY A 59 -4.62 -8.09 17.53
C GLY A 59 -5.89 -8.91 17.60
N TYR A 60 -6.38 -9.42 16.46
CA TYR A 60 -7.68 -10.08 16.40
C TYR A 60 -7.59 -11.52 15.90
N LEU A 61 -7.04 -11.74 14.71
CA LEU A 61 -7.09 -13.07 14.08
C LEU A 61 -6.21 -14.09 14.83
N LEU A 62 -4.97 -13.72 15.15
CA LEU A 62 -4.02 -14.63 15.77
C LEU A 62 -4.49 -15.06 17.17
N PRO A 63 -4.90 -14.17 18.08
CA PRO A 63 -5.51 -14.58 19.35
C PRO A 63 -6.77 -15.41 19.18
N ALA A 64 -7.66 -15.06 18.23
CA ALA A 64 -8.90 -15.79 17.99
C ALA A 64 -8.68 -17.22 17.47
N LEU A 65 -7.55 -17.51 16.83
CA LEU A 65 -7.19 -18.86 16.39
C LEU A 65 -6.64 -19.75 17.52
N PHE A 66 -6.20 -19.15 18.62
CA PHE A 66 -5.60 -19.84 19.77
C PHE A 66 -6.44 -19.75 21.05
N ALA A 67 -7.64 -19.16 20.97
CA ALA A 67 -8.65 -19.12 22.03
C ALA A 67 -9.66 -20.26 21.83
#